data_AF-A0A1F2X506-F1
#
_entry.id   AF-A0A1F2X506-F1
#
_cell.length_a   1.000
_cell.length_b   1.000
_cell.length_c   1.000
_cell.angle_alpha   90.00
_cell.angle_beta   90.00
_cell.angle_gamma   90.00
#
_symmetry.space_group_name_H-M   'P 1'
#
loop_
_entity.id
_entity.type
_entity.pdbx_description
1 polymer ?
#
loop_
_entity_poly.entity_id
_entity_poly.type
_entity_poly.pdbx_seq_one_letter_code
_entity_poly.pdbx_strand_id
1 'polypeptide(L)'
;MTVAAVASLIVGIVIGFVGQRSRMCFVGGIRDWILVRDTFLLKGLVAFALVAWVFFPVSALLGGADASGFATPVLQTVLFTVAGGFLVGSVSILANGCPMRQHVLAAQGDGGAM
;
A
#
# COMPACT_ATOMS: atom_id res chain seq x y z
N MET A 1 16.07 -19.52 -10.17
CA MET A 1 14.62 -19.29 -10.39
C MET A 1 13.76 -19.72 -9.20
N THR A 2 14.03 -20.87 -8.56
CA THR A 2 13.25 -21.35 -7.40
C THR A 2 13.44 -20.52 -6.12
N VAL A 3 14.66 -20.04 -5.85
CA VAL A 3 14.98 -19.22 -4.65
C VAL A 3 14.15 -17.94 -4.59
N ALA A 4 13.97 -17.27 -5.73
CA ALA A 4 13.19 -16.03 -5.81
C ALA A 4 11.68 -16.29 -5.57
N ALA A 5 11.15 -17.41 -6.04
CA ALA A 5 9.75 -17.78 -5.86
C ALA A 5 9.43 -18.16 -4.40
N VAL A 6 10.34 -18.88 -3.74
CA VAL A 6 10.18 -19.21 -2.32
C VAL A 6 10.33 -17.95 -1.46
N ALA A 7 11.29 -17.08 -1.79
CA ALA A 7 11.47 -15.82 -1.09
C ALA A 7 10.24 -14.90 -1.21
N SER A 8 9.67 -14.74 -2.41
CA SER A 8 8.46 -13.92 -2.59
C SER A 8 7.24 -14.51 -1.88
N LEU A 9 7.11 -15.83 -1.82
CA LEU A 9 6.02 -16.51 -1.11
C LEU A 9 6.13 -16.31 0.41
N ILE A 10 7.33 -16.44 0.98
CA ILE A 10 7.57 -16.16 2.40
C ILE A 10 7.26 -14.69 2.71
N VAL A 11 7.75 -13.76 1.89
CA VAL A 11 7.48 -12.31 2.06
C VAL A 11 5.98 -12.03 1.96
N GLY A 12 5.27 -12.64 1.00
CA GLY A 12 3.82 -12.51 0.86
C GLY A 12 3.05 -12.99 2.09
N ILE A 13 3.43 -14.14 2.66
CA ILE A 13 2.82 -14.68 3.90
C ILE A 13 3.06 -13.72 5.08
N VAL A 14 4.28 -13.21 5.24
CA VAL A 14 4.62 -12.28 6.31
C VAL A 14 3.82 -10.98 6.19
N ILE A 15 3.76 -10.39 5.00
CA ILE A 15 2.99 -9.16 4.76
C ILE A 15 1.49 -9.41 4.97
N GLY A 16 0.96 -10.54 4.50
CA GLY A 16 -0.44 -10.92 4.70
C GLY A 16 -0.80 -11.06 6.19
N PHE A 17 0.04 -11.74 6.98
CA PHE A 17 -0.15 -11.90 8.41
C PHE A 17 -0.14 -10.55 9.16
N VAL A 18 0.82 -9.68 8.84
CA VAL A 18 0.89 -8.32 9.41
C VAL A 18 -0.32 -7.47 9.00
N GLY A 19 -0.77 -7.60 7.74
CA GLY A 19 -1.96 -6.92 7.24
C GLY A 19 -3.24 -7.34 7.97
N GLN A 20 -3.41 -8.64 8.23
CA GLN A 20 -4.55 -9.17 9.00
C GLN A 20 -4.59 -8.64 10.44
N ARG A 21 -3.44 -8.56 11.12
CA ARG A 21 -3.36 -8.09 12.51
C ARG A 21 -3.61 -6.58 12.65
N SER A 22 -3.14 -5.80 11.68
CA SER A 22 -3.11 -4.34 11.79
C SER A 22 -4.39 -3.64 11.32
N ARG A 23 -5.29 -4.35 10.61
CA ARG A 23 -6.51 -3.77 10.00
C ARG A 23 -6.23 -2.45 9.26
N MET A 24 -5.08 -2.35 8.60
CA MET A 24 -4.58 -1.12 7.98
C MET A 24 -5.54 -0.61 6.90
N CYS A 25 -5.98 0.63 7.05
CA CYS A 25 -6.78 1.32 6.04
C CYS A 25 -6.28 2.76 5.88
N PHE A 26 -5.62 3.06 4.76
CA PHE A 26 -5.06 4.40 4.49
C PHE A 26 -6.15 5.48 4.49
N VAL A 27 -7.29 5.20 3.86
CA VAL A 27 -8.47 6.10 3.86
C VAL A 27 -9.08 6.20 5.26
N GLY A 28 -9.12 5.09 5.99
CA GLY A 28 -9.64 5.01 7.36
C GLY A 28 -8.83 5.87 8.32
N GLY A 29 -7.50 5.85 8.23
CA GLY A 29 -6.62 6.67 9.06
C GLY A 29 -6.84 8.17 8.87
N ILE A 30 -7.08 8.63 7.64
CA ILE A 30 -7.39 10.04 7.36
C ILE A 30 -8.78 10.41 7.91
N ARG A 31 -9.77 9.55 7.68
CA ARG A 31 -11.14 9.77 8.17
C ARG A 31 -11.21 9.83 9.71
N ASP A 32 -10.54 8.89 10.36
CA ASP A 32 -10.56 8.75 11.82
C ASP A 32 -9.81 9.90 12.52
N TRP A 33 -8.74 10.39 11.88
CA TRP A 33 -8.06 11.61 12.32
C TRP A 33 -8.95 12.85 12.24
N ILE A 34 -9.77 12.98 11.19
CA ILE A 34 -10.68 14.11 11.01
C ILE A 34 -11.86 14.05 11.98
N LEU A 35 -12.50 12.89 12.16
CA LEU A 35 -13.72 12.76 12.98
C LEU A 35 -13.45 12.53 14.47
N VAL A 36 -12.57 11.58 14.80
CA VAL A 36 -12.37 11.07 16.17
C VAL A 36 -11.04 11.57 16.76
N ARG A 37 -10.16 12.12 15.93
CA ARG A 37 -8.77 12.50 16.26
C ARG A 37 -7.93 11.34 16.77
N ASP A 38 -8.29 10.11 16.41
CA ASP A 38 -7.43 8.97 16.68
C ASP A 38 -6.22 8.99 15.73
N THR A 39 -5.02 8.88 16.31
CA THR A 39 -3.75 8.91 15.56
C THR A 39 -3.11 7.54 15.45
N PHE A 40 -3.70 6.48 16.01
CA PHE A 40 -3.09 5.15 16.02
C PHE A 40 -2.89 4.61 14.59
N LEU A 41 -3.92 4.66 13.75
CA LEU A 41 -3.82 4.23 12.34
C LEU A 41 -2.94 5.19 11.51
N LEU A 42 -2.99 6.49 11.82
CA LEU A 42 -2.23 7.51 11.10
C LEU A 42 -0.72 7.37 11.35
N LYS A 43 -0.31 7.05 12.59
CA LYS A 43 1.09 6.73 12.93
C LYS A 43 1.59 5.50 12.18
N GLY A 44 0.75 4.49 11.99
CA GLY A 44 1.06 3.32 11.16
C GLY A 44 1.32 3.66 9.69
N LEU A 45 0.47 4.53 9.10
CA LEU A 45 0.66 5.03 7.74
C LEU A 45 1.95 5.85 7.59
N VAL A 46 2.23 6.75 8.52
CA VAL A 46 3.46 7.55 8.52
C VAL A 46 4.70 6.66 8.67
N ALA A 47 4.67 5.67 9.57
CA ALA A 47 5.75 4.72 9.74
C ALA A 47 6.03 3.93 8.45
N PHE A 48 4.98 3.47 7.74
CA PHE A 48 5.13 2.79 6.45
C PHE A 48 5.79 3.68 5.40
N ALA A 49 5.35 4.94 5.29
CA ALA A 49 5.90 5.90 4.34
C ALA A 49 7.39 6.20 4.64
N LEU A 50 7.74 6.37 5.92
CA LEU A 50 9.13 6.61 6.34
C LEU A 50 10.02 5.39 6.10
N VAL A 51 9.54 4.18 6.43
CA VAL A 51 10.29 2.94 6.15
C VAL A 51 10.53 2.78 4.66
N ALA A 52 9.51 3.00 3.82
CA ALA A 52 9.69 2.96 2.37
C ALA A 52 10.71 4.01 1.90
N TRP A 53 10.58 5.25 2.37
CA TRP A 53 11.48 6.35 2.01
C TRP A 53 12.95 6.07 2.35
N VAL A 54 13.22 5.38 3.47
CA VAL A 54 14.59 4.99 3.86
C VAL A 54 15.04 3.72 3.16
N PHE A 55 14.13 2.76 2.95
CA PHE A 55 14.45 1.47 2.37
C PHE A 55 14.87 1.58 0.90
N PHE A 56 14.19 2.40 0.09
CA PHE A 56 14.53 2.58 -1.33
C PHE A 56 15.98 3.10 -1.57
N PRO A 57 16.44 4.21 -0.96
CA PRO A 57 17.81 4.69 -1.15
C PRO A 57 18.85 3.75 -0.53
N VAL A 58 18.56 3.10 0.60
CA VAL A 58 19.46 2.08 1.16
C VAL A 58 19.59 0.90 0.21
N SER A 59 18.47 0.44 -0.36
CA SER A 59 18.50 -0.66 -1.33
C SER A 59 19.26 -0.31 -2.61
N ALA A 60 19.18 0.93 -3.09
CA ALA A 60 19.96 1.43 -4.22
C ALA A 60 21.48 1.38 -3.93
N LEU A 61 21.91 1.78 -2.72
CA LEU A 61 23.32 1.71 -2.31
C LEU A 61 23.87 0.28 -2.22
N LEU A 62 23.01 -0.71 -1.96
CA LEU A 62 23.38 -2.13 -1.92
C LEU A 62 23.30 -2.81 -3.30
N GLY A 63 23.11 -2.06 -4.40
CA GLY A 63 22.99 -2.61 -5.75
C GLY A 63 21.59 -3.17 -6.09
N GLY A 64 20.58 -2.76 -5.34
CA GLY A 64 19.16 -3.04 -5.59
C GLY A 64 18.55 -2.10 -6.64
N ALA A 65 17.22 -2.15 -6.78
CA ALA A 65 16.50 -1.37 -7.79
C ALA A 65 16.63 0.15 -7.52
N ASP A 66 17.27 0.87 -8.45
CA ASP A 66 17.39 2.32 -8.37
C ASP A 66 16.06 3.01 -8.68
N ALA A 67 15.66 3.95 -7.83
CA ALA A 67 14.55 4.87 -8.11
C ALA A 67 14.90 5.95 -9.16
N SER A 68 16.09 5.90 -9.76
CA SER A 68 16.60 6.88 -10.74
C SER A 68 15.85 6.86 -12.07
N GLY A 69 15.12 5.78 -12.37
CA GLY A 69 14.29 5.65 -13.59
C GLY A 69 13.00 6.48 -13.61
N PHE A 70 12.59 7.09 -12.50
CA PHE A 70 11.37 7.90 -12.41
C PHE A 70 11.56 9.38 -12.77
N ALA A 71 12.76 9.77 -13.20
CA ALA A 71 13.19 11.18 -13.28
C ALA A 71 12.73 11.96 -14.53
N THR A 72 12.12 11.33 -15.54
CA THR A 72 11.62 12.06 -16.71
C THR A 72 10.09 12.18 -16.66
N PRO A 73 9.53 13.33 -16.25
CA PRO A 73 8.10 13.56 -16.34
C PRO A 73 7.72 13.74 -17.80
N VAL A 74 7.45 12.64 -18.49
CA VAL A 74 6.68 12.68 -19.72
C VAL A 74 5.26 13.08 -19.31
N LEU A 75 4.71 14.14 -19.91
CA LEU A 75 3.35 14.64 -19.64
C LEU A 75 2.31 13.50 -19.64
N GLN A 76 2.52 12.51 -20.50
CA GLN A 76 1.71 11.30 -20.60
C GLN A 76 1.70 10.46 -19.31
N THR A 77 2.86 10.25 -18.67
CA THR A 77 2.96 9.46 -17.43
C THR A 77 2.26 10.15 -16.27
N VAL A 78 2.39 11.48 -16.18
CA VAL A 78 1.69 12.28 -15.16
C VAL A 78 0.17 12.19 -15.36
N LEU A 79 -0.30 12.35 -16.60
CA LEU A 79 -1.73 12.29 -16.91
C LEU A 79 -2.35 10.94 -16.56
N PHE A 80 -1.70 9.83 -16.93
CA PHE A 80 -2.18 8.50 -16.58
C PHE A 80 -2.11 8.21 -15.08
N THR A 81 -1.09 8.70 -14.38
CA THR A 81 -0.98 8.51 -12.92
C THR A 81 -2.07 9.28 -12.18
N VAL A 82 -2.34 10.52 -12.59
CA VAL A 82 -3.42 11.34 -12.01
C VAL A 82 -4.78 10.72 -12.31
N ALA A 83 -5.07 10.41 -13.58
CA ALA A 83 -6.33 9.80 -13.98
C ALA A 83 -6.56 8.45 -13.29
N GLY A 84 -5.53 7.59 -13.22
CA GLY A 84 -5.57 6.31 -12.54
C GLY A 84 -5.75 6.44 -11.03
N GLY A 85 -5.06 7.40 -10.39
CA GLY A 85 -5.22 7.68 -8.97
C GLY A 85 -6.64 8.12 -8.60
N PHE A 86 -7.24 9.01 -9.41
CA PHE A 86 -8.63 9.44 -9.23
C PHE A 86 -9.63 8.29 -9.43
N LEU A 87 -9.41 7.45 -10.45
CA LEU A 87 -10.27 6.29 -10.70
C LEU A 87 -10.23 5.28 -9.55
N VAL A 88 -9.03 4.89 -9.12
CA VAL A 88 -8.85 3.95 -8.01
C VAL A 88 -9.46 4.51 -6.72
N GLY A 89 -9.27 5.81 -6.45
CA GLY A 89 -9.89 6.48 -5.31
C GLY A 89 -11.42 6.43 -5.37
N SER A 90 -12.01 6.73 -6.53
CA SER A 90 -13.47 6.73 -6.72
C SER A 90 -14.07 5.33 -6.55
N VAL A 91 -13.45 4.30 -7.13
CA VAL A 91 -13.88 2.91 -6.99
C VAL A 91 -13.75 2.42 -5.54
N SER A 92 -12.68 2.82 -4.85
CA SER A 92 -12.46 2.47 -3.44
C SER A 92 -13.55 3.03 -2.53
N ILE A 93 -14.07 4.23 -2.80
CA ILE A 93 -15.18 4.82 -2.05
C ILE A 93 -16.48 4.03 -2.27
N LEU A 94 -16.75 3.63 -3.53
CA LEU A 94 -17.95 2.84 -3.87
C LEU A 94 -17.90 1.44 -3.23
N ALA A 95 -16.72 0.81 -3.18
CA ALA A 95 -16.52 -0.50 -2.55
C ALA A 95 -16.46 -0.47 -1.01
N ASN A 96 -16.76 0.67 -0.38
CA ASN A 96 -16.79 0.86 1.08
C ASN A 96 -15.53 0.36 1.84
N GLY A 97 -14.36 0.45 1.21
CA GLY A 97 -13.11 -0.03 1.80
C GLY A 97 -11.87 0.41 1.03
N CYS A 98 -10.68 0.22 1.61
CA CYS A 98 -9.41 0.44 0.90
C CYS A 98 -8.97 -0.88 0.23
N PRO A 99 -8.18 -0.82 -0.86
CA PRO A 99 -7.76 -2.01 -1.61
C PRO A 99 -7.09 -3.07 -0.73
N MET A 100 -6.26 -2.65 0.21
CA MET A 100 -5.55 -3.55 1.12
C MET A 100 -6.48 -4.23 2.13
N ARG A 101 -7.48 -3.51 2.66
CA ARG A 101 -8.48 -4.09 3.57
C ARG A 101 -9.42 -5.04 2.86
N GLN A 102 -9.83 -4.73 1.62
CA GLN A 102 -10.67 -5.64 0.82
C GLN A 102 -9.94 -6.96 0.54
N HIS A 103 -8.64 -6.90 0.21
CA HIS A 103 -7.84 -8.10 0.00
C HIS A 103 -7.72 -8.96 1.27
N VAL A 104 -7.56 -8.32 2.44
CA VAL A 104 -7.50 -9.00 3.73
C VAL A 104 -8.85 -9.60 4.13
N LEU A 105 -9.96 -8.90 3.92
CA LEU A 105 -11.31 -9.39 4.23
C LEU A 105 -11.71 -10.55 3.32
N ALA A 106 -11.38 -10.48 2.02
CA ALA A 106 -11.55 -11.59 1.10
C ALA A 106 -10.77 -12.83 1.56
N ALA A 107 -9.54 -12.65 2.08
CA ALA A 107 -8.75 -13.74 2.65
C ALA A 107 -9.29 -14.28 3.98
N GLN A 108 -10.10 -13.50 4.72
CA GLN A 108 -10.79 -13.94 5.94
C GLN A 108 -12.12 -14.65 5.64
N GLY A 109 -12.53 -14.74 4.37
CA GLY A 109 -13.78 -15.40 3.95
C GLY A 109 -15.02 -14.50 4.04
N ASP A 110 -14.85 -13.18 4.08
CA ASP A 110 -15.96 -12.23 4.12
C ASP A 110 -16.53 -12.02 2.71
N GLY A 111 -17.74 -12.50 2.45
CA GLY A 111 -18.37 -12.48 1.13
C GLY A 111 -18.77 -11.08 0.63
N GLY A 112 -18.71 -10.06 1.50
CA GLY A 112 -18.90 -8.66 1.11
C GLY A 112 -17.65 -7.98 0.55
N ALA A 113 -16.51 -8.68 0.52
CA ALA A 113 -15.21 -8.16 0.05
C ALA A 113 -14.79 -8.69 -1.34
N MET A 114 -15.64 -9.49 -1.99
CA MET A 114 -15.43 -10.09 -3.32
C MET A 114 -16.29 -9.46 -4.40
#